data_AF-A0A3N1H7Q5-F1
#
_entry.id   AF-A0A3N1H7Q5-F1
#
_cell.length_a   1.000
_cell.length_b   1.000
_cell.length_c   1.000
_cell.angle_alpha   90.00
_cell.angle_beta   90.00
_cell.angle_gamma   90.00
#
_symmetry.space_group_name_H-M   'P 1'
#
loop_
_entity.id
_entity.type
_entity.pdbx_description
1 polymer ?
#
loop_
_entity_poly.entity_id
_entity_poly.type
_entity_poly.pdbx_seq_one_letter_code
_entity_poly.pdbx_strand_id
1 'polypeptide(L)'
;MTAYELGPVVAERRVECVAGDGTRTEVVIRFGAPHPDPLSPHDDWCCPHQVLGLGDEAVGASFGVDSLQALLLSVHRVRLELAERAARAAVDLDWLGLADLGLTVEPPTRP
;
A
#
# COMPACT_ATOMS: atom_id res chain seq x y z
N MET A 1 -8.19 -16.62 7.24
CA MET A 1 -8.10 -15.40 6.42
C MET A 1 -7.82 -15.87 5.01
N THR A 2 -8.73 -15.62 4.07
CA THR A 2 -8.44 -15.83 2.66
C THR A 2 -7.41 -14.80 2.24
N ALA A 3 -6.23 -15.26 1.81
CA ALA A 3 -5.26 -14.41 1.14
C ALA A 3 -5.93 -13.92 -0.16
N TYR A 4 -5.97 -12.61 -0.39
CA TYR A 4 -6.39 -12.08 -1.68
C TYR A 4 -5.36 -12.47 -2.74
N GLU A 5 -5.77 -12.58 -4.00
CA GLU A 5 -4.81 -12.66 -5.10
C GLU A 5 -4.49 -11.25 -5.57
N LEU A 6 -3.20 -10.95 -5.85
CA LEU A 6 -2.80 -9.61 -6.29
C LEU A 6 -3.39 -9.26 -7.67
N GLY A 7 -3.57 -10.26 -8.54
CA GLY A 7 -3.98 -10.05 -9.92
C GLY A 7 -2.93 -9.28 -10.74
N PRO A 8 -3.32 -8.70 -11.90
CA PRO A 8 -2.43 -7.88 -12.72
C PRO A 8 -1.97 -6.63 -11.97
N VAL A 9 -0.66 -6.42 -11.88
CA VAL A 9 -0.09 -5.23 -11.24
C VAL A 9 -0.25 -4.02 -12.17
N VAL A 10 -0.88 -2.96 -11.67
CA VAL A 10 -1.13 -1.72 -12.43
C VAL A 10 -0.26 -0.55 -11.96
N ALA A 11 0.30 -0.65 -10.75
CA ALA A 11 1.26 0.32 -10.22
C ALA A 11 2.25 -0.35 -9.25
N GLU A 12 3.50 0.10 -9.28
CA GLU A 12 4.56 -0.32 -8.37
C GLU A 12 5.30 0.91 -7.82
N ARG A 13 5.70 0.86 -6.56
CA ARG A 13 6.62 1.82 -5.93
C ARG A 13 7.73 1.06 -5.23
N ARG A 14 8.95 1.52 -5.41
CA ARG A 14 10.13 1.03 -4.68
C ARG A 14 10.62 2.14 -3.77
N VAL A 15 10.85 1.79 -2.50
CA VAL A 15 11.39 2.70 -1.49
C VAL A 15 12.60 2.04 -0.84
N GLU A 16 13.53 2.86 -0.38
CA GLU A 16 14.69 2.40 0.38
C GLU A 16 14.28 2.19 1.83
N CYS A 17 14.76 1.09 2.43
CA CYS A 17 14.65 0.79 3.85
C CYS A 17 16.04 0.84 4.46
N VAL A 18 16.23 1.74 5.43
CA VAL A 18 17.51 2.03 6.06
C VAL A 18 17.48 1.55 7.50
N ALA A 19 18.32 0.57 7.82
CA ALA A 19 18.50 0.07 9.17
C ALA A 19 19.39 1.01 10.01
N GLY A 20 19.35 0.87 11.34
CA GLY A 20 20.14 1.71 12.25
C GLY A 20 21.66 1.60 12.09
N ASP A 21 22.15 0.54 11.43
CA ASP A 21 23.57 0.38 11.07
C ASP A 21 23.94 0.98 9.69
N GLY A 22 22.97 1.61 9.02
CA GLY A 22 23.11 2.20 7.69
C GLY A 22 22.90 1.22 6.53
N THR A 23 22.62 -0.06 6.80
CA THR A 23 22.30 -1.04 5.75
C THR A 23 21.04 -0.62 5.00
N ARG A 24 21.11 -0.65 3.67
CA ARG A 24 20.01 -0.29 2.77
C ARG A 24 19.46 -1.53 2.08
N THR A 25 18.14 -1.69 2.15
CA THR A 25 17.38 -2.74 1.46
C THR A 25 16.23 -2.13 0.68
N GLU A 26 15.64 -2.89 -0.24
CA GLU A 26 14.51 -2.42 -1.06
C GLU A 26 13.19 -2.92 -0.47
N VAL A 27 12.21 -2.03 -0.36
CA VAL A 27 10.81 -2.36 -0.08
C VAL A 27 9.99 -2.07 -1.33
N VAL A 28 9.24 -3.07 -1.80
CA VAL A 28 8.45 -2.98 -3.03
C VAL A 28 6.97 -3.01 -2.69
N ILE A 29 6.26 -1.97 -3.10
CA ILE A 29 4.82 -1.82 -2.95
C ILE A 29 4.18 -2.08 -4.32
N ARG A 30 3.18 -2.95 -4.36
CA ARG A 30 2.42 -3.26 -5.57
C ARG A 30 0.93 -3.05 -5.36
N PHE A 31 0.28 -2.51 -6.39
CA PHE A 31 -1.17 -2.41 -6.47
C PHE A 31 -1.66 -3.25 -7.64
N GLY A 32 -2.56 -4.18 -7.34
CA GLY A 32 -3.32 -4.93 -8.31
C GLY A 32 -4.38 -4.07 -9.00
N ALA A 33 -4.83 -4.49 -10.17
CA ALA A 33 -5.95 -3.87 -10.86
C ALA A 33 -7.20 -3.87 -9.96
N PRO A 34 -7.82 -2.71 -9.68
CA PRO A 34 -9.10 -2.66 -8.99
C PRO A 34 -10.15 -3.46 -9.77
N HIS A 35 -11.01 -4.19 -9.08
CA HIS A 35 -12.10 -4.95 -9.67
C HIS A 35 -13.33 -4.97 -8.76
N PRO A 36 -14.53 -5.27 -9.29
CA PRO A 36 -15.71 -5.48 -8.46
C PRO A 36 -15.45 -6.55 -7.40
N ASP A 37 -15.89 -6.31 -6.16
CA ASP A 37 -15.85 -7.29 -5.08
C ASP A 37 -16.99 -8.30 -5.28
N PRO A 38 -16.70 -9.58 -5.60
CA PRO A 38 -17.74 -10.58 -5.82
C PRO A 38 -18.56 -10.90 -4.57
N LEU A 39 -18.12 -10.48 -3.39
CA LEU A 39 -18.80 -10.69 -2.12
C LEU A 39 -19.62 -9.46 -1.67
N SER A 40 -19.50 -8.32 -2.36
CA SER A 40 -20.24 -7.12 -1.98
C SER A 40 -21.72 -7.22 -2.34
N PRO A 41 -22.64 -6.96 -1.40
CA PRO A 41 -24.07 -6.85 -1.69
C PRO A 41 -24.45 -5.51 -2.36
N HIS A 42 -23.50 -4.60 -2.56
CA HIS A 42 -23.71 -3.23 -3.05
C HIS A 42 -22.88 -2.89 -4.29
N ASP A 43 -22.35 -3.91 -4.97
CA ASP A 43 -21.47 -3.75 -6.14
C ASP A 43 -20.22 -2.89 -5.86
N ASP A 44 -19.72 -2.95 -4.62
CA ASP A 44 -18.47 -2.29 -4.25
C ASP A 44 -17.28 -2.88 -5.03
N TRP A 45 -16.19 -2.15 -5.01
CA TRP A 45 -14.91 -2.51 -5.61
C TRP A 45 -13.88 -2.81 -4.53
N CYS A 46 -12.92 -3.66 -4.87
CA CYS A 46 -11.71 -3.84 -4.10
C CYS A 46 -10.46 -3.60 -4.95
N CYS A 47 -9.39 -3.18 -4.31
CA CYS A 47 -8.06 -3.07 -4.91
C CYS A 47 -7.06 -3.89 -4.07
N PRO A 48 -6.51 -4.98 -4.63
CA PRO A 48 -5.45 -5.76 -3.99
C PRO A 48 -4.15 -4.96 -3.88
N HIS A 49 -3.41 -5.12 -2.79
CA HIS A 49 -2.10 -4.51 -2.59
C HIS A 49 -1.15 -5.43 -1.83
N GLN A 50 0.15 -5.26 -2.05
CA GLN A 50 1.19 -6.07 -1.41
C GLN A 50 2.42 -5.21 -1.08
N VAL A 51 3.02 -5.45 0.08
CA VAL A 51 4.29 -4.86 0.51
C VAL A 51 5.31 -5.98 0.69
N LEU A 52 6.40 -5.92 -0.07
CA LEU A 52 7.50 -6.87 -0.05
C LEU A 52 8.73 -6.26 0.62
N GLY A 53 9.53 -7.06 1.31
CA GLY A 53 10.79 -6.65 1.93
C GLY A 53 10.64 -6.01 3.32
N LEU A 54 9.44 -5.98 3.90
CA LEU A 54 9.21 -5.41 5.24
C LEU A 54 8.05 -6.12 5.98
N GLY A 55 8.34 -7.21 6.69
CA GLY A 55 7.36 -7.94 7.50
C GLY A 55 6.53 -8.96 6.71
N ASP A 56 5.23 -9.04 6.99
CA ASP A 56 4.31 -9.99 6.33
C ASP A 56 4.03 -9.56 4.88
N GLU A 57 4.34 -10.43 3.93
CA GLU A 57 4.19 -10.16 2.49
C GLU A 57 2.83 -10.64 1.92
N ALA A 58 1.87 -11.01 2.78
CA ALA A 58 0.53 -11.37 2.34
C ALA A 58 -0.13 -10.23 1.54
N VAL A 59 -0.95 -10.61 0.54
CA VAL A 59 -1.76 -9.67 -0.22
C VAL A 59 -2.96 -9.24 0.62
N GLY A 60 -3.08 -7.93 0.83
CA GLY A 60 -4.24 -7.27 1.40
C GLY A 60 -5.15 -6.70 0.31
N ALA A 61 -6.30 -6.17 0.71
CA ALA A 61 -7.18 -5.40 -0.17
C ALA A 61 -7.88 -4.28 0.62
N SER A 62 -8.16 -3.17 -0.05
CA SER A 62 -9.07 -2.13 0.45
C SER A 62 -10.28 -2.01 -0.46
N PHE A 63 -11.41 -1.57 0.10
CA PHE A 63 -12.71 -1.55 -0.55
C PHE A 63 -13.21 -0.12 -0.71
N GLY A 64 -13.91 0.16 -1.81
CA GLY A 64 -14.55 1.44 -2.09
C GLY A 64 -15.76 1.26 -3.00
N VAL A 65 -16.58 2.29 -3.11
CA VAL A 65 -17.79 2.31 -3.95
C VAL A 65 -17.46 2.13 -5.44
N ASP A 66 -16.29 2.59 -5.86
CA ASP A 66 -15.80 2.43 -7.23
C ASP A 66 -14.31 2.08 -7.29
N SER A 67 -13.82 1.79 -8.51
CA SER A 67 -12.43 1.42 -8.78
C SER A 67 -11.43 2.46 -8.30
N LEU A 68 -11.75 3.75 -8.43
CA LEU A 68 -10.84 4.83 -8.08
C LEU A 68 -10.75 4.96 -6.56
N GLN A 69 -11.88 4.94 -5.86
CA GLN A 69 -11.90 5.00 -4.41
C GLN A 69 -11.18 3.80 -3.79
N ALA A 70 -11.42 2.58 -4.30
CA ALA A 70 -10.73 1.38 -3.81
C ALA A 70 -9.20 1.47 -3.95
N LEU A 71 -8.71 2.03 -5.07
CA LEU A 71 -7.30 2.29 -5.28
C LEU A 71 -6.75 3.34 -4.31
N LEU A 72 -7.41 4.49 -4.16
CA LEU A 72 -6.98 5.55 -3.25
C LEU A 72 -6.94 5.08 -1.79
N LEU A 73 -7.93 4.27 -1.37
CA LEU A 73 -7.96 3.67 -0.05
C LEU A 73 -6.88 2.60 0.13
N SER A 74 -6.48 1.88 -0.93
CA SER A 74 -5.33 0.98 -0.89
C SER A 74 -4.01 1.73 -0.73
N VAL A 75 -3.83 2.84 -1.46
CA VAL A 75 -2.65 3.71 -1.30
C VAL A 75 -2.57 4.24 0.13
N HIS A 76 -3.69 4.71 0.68
CA HIS A 76 -3.77 5.19 2.06
C HIS A 76 -3.46 4.06 3.07
N ARG A 77 -4.04 2.87 2.88
CA ARG A 77 -3.81 1.70 3.74
C ARG A 77 -2.34 1.32 3.77
N VAL A 78 -1.71 1.20 2.60
CA VAL A 78 -0.27 0.89 2.48
C VAL A 78 0.59 1.93 3.20
N ARG A 79 0.25 3.22 3.11
CA ARG A 79 0.98 4.27 3.83
C ARG A 79 0.97 4.05 5.34
N LEU A 80 -0.20 3.71 5.91
CA LEU A 80 -0.32 3.41 7.35
C LEU A 80 0.46 2.16 7.73
N GLU A 81 0.38 1.13 6.89
CA GLU A 81 1.03 -0.15 7.10
C GLU A 81 2.56 -0.05 7.06
N LEU A 82 3.11 0.71 6.11
CA LEU A 82 4.55 1.01 6.05
C LEU A 82 5.03 1.74 7.30
N ALA A 83 4.27 2.73 7.78
CA ALA A 83 4.62 3.46 9.01
C ALA A 83 4.62 2.54 10.25
N GLU A 84 3.60 1.70 10.41
CA GLU A 84 3.53 0.72 11.50
C GLU A 84 4.69 -0.29 11.44
N ARG A 85 4.94 -0.84 10.24
CA ARG A 85 5.99 -1.86 10.03
C ARG A 85 7.39 -1.28 10.23
N ALA A 86 7.64 -0.07 9.73
CA ALA A 86 8.91 0.62 9.90
C ALA A 86 9.19 0.92 11.38
N ALA A 87 8.21 1.44 12.10
CA ALA A 87 8.31 1.69 13.54
C ALA A 87 8.58 0.39 14.32
N ARG A 88 7.88 -0.70 13.99
CA ARG A 88 8.08 -2.01 14.62
C ARG A 88 9.46 -2.60 14.34
N ALA A 89 10.00 -2.40 13.14
CA ALA A 89 11.31 -2.89 12.74
C ALA A 89 12.46 -1.94 13.12
N ALA A 90 12.16 -0.75 13.64
CA ALA A 90 13.14 0.31 13.93
C ALA A 90 14.01 0.66 12.71
N VAL A 91 13.36 0.84 11.55
CA VAL A 91 13.98 1.24 10.28
C VAL A 91 13.35 2.53 9.76
N ASP A 92 14.12 3.30 8.99
CA ASP A 92 13.61 4.44 8.24
C ASP A 92 13.27 4.02 6.81
N LEU A 93 12.23 4.64 6.24
CA LEU A 93 11.88 4.47 4.83
C LEU A 93 12.06 5.79 4.11
N ASP A 94 12.67 5.75 2.93
CA ASP A 94 12.81 6.93 2.08
C ASP A 94 12.49 6.65 0.61
N TRP A 95 11.97 7.66 -0.07
CA TRP A 95 11.75 7.64 -1.50
C TRP A 95 12.46 8.83 -2.13
N LEU A 96 13.47 8.56 -2.96
CA LEU A 96 14.32 9.60 -3.57
C LEU A 96 15.04 10.46 -2.52
N GLY A 97 15.41 9.89 -1.36
CA GLY A 97 16.04 10.61 -0.26
C GLY A 97 15.06 11.47 0.57
N LEU A 98 13.75 11.31 0.37
CA LEU A 98 12.71 12.03 1.10
C LEU A 98 11.94 11.09 2.02
N ALA A 99 11.59 11.57 3.22
CA ALA A 99 10.74 10.84 4.16
C ALA A 99 9.28 10.70 3.69
N ASP A 100 8.82 11.59 2.80
CA ASP A 100 7.53 11.43 2.13
C ASP A 100 7.66 10.37 1.02
N LEU A 101 6.92 9.28 1.18
CA LEU A 101 6.94 8.15 0.26
C LEU A 101 6.12 8.40 -1.03
N GLY A 102 5.48 9.56 -1.16
CA GLY A 102 4.61 9.90 -2.29
C GLY A 102 3.33 9.05 -2.32
N LEU A 103 2.87 8.61 -1.13
CA LEU A 103 1.66 7.81 -0.92
C LEU A 103 0.57 8.61 -0.19
N THR A 104 0.68 9.93 -0.18
CA THR A 104 -0.30 10.82 0.43
C THR A 104 -1.23 11.36 -0.64
N VAL A 105 -2.54 11.18 -0.41
CA VAL A 105 -3.60 11.83 -1.20
C VAL A 105 -4.34 12.74 -0.24
N GLU A 106 -4.06 14.04 -0.28
CA GLU A 106 -4.79 15.02 0.50
C GLU A 106 -6.05 15.43 -0.26
N PRO A 107 -7.26 15.09 0.23
CA PRO A 107 -8.47 15.65 -0.35
C PRO A 107 -8.54 17.15 -0.03
N PRO A 108 -9.14 17.97 -0.90
CA PRO A 108 -9.38 19.37 -0.58
C PRO A 108 -10.25 19.45 0.69
N THR A 109 -9.74 20.10 1.72
CA THR A 109 -10.57 20.48 2.87
C THR A 109 -11.60 21.49 2.39
N ARG A 110 -12.88 21.23 2.64
CA ARG A 110 -13.94 22.19 2.37
C ARG A 110 -13.59 23.51 3.09
N PRO A 111 -13.67 24.67 2.40
CA PRO A 111 -13.39 25.95 3.03
C PRO A 111 -14.37 26.26 4.16
#